data_AF-A0A1E7YNJ1-F1
#
_entry.id   AF-A0A1E7YNJ1-F1
#
_cell.length_a   1.000
_cell.length_b   1.000
_cell.length_c   1.000
_cell.angle_alpha   90.00
_cell.angle_beta   90.00
_cell.angle_gamma   90.00
#
_symmetry.space_group_name_H-M   'P 1'
#
loop_
_entity.id
_entity.type
_entity.pdbx_description
1 polymer ?
#
loop_
_entity_poly.entity_id
_entity_poly.type
_entity_poly.pdbx_seq_one_letter_code
_entity_poly.pdbx_strand_id
1 'polypeptide(L)'
;MEQKMNDRNRIFRQAALAGALALAGAGFASTAWAGMMPHGYVKCYGIAKAHQNQCMSIGGITRGSATTNGNPDAWLAVPKGVCQKIVGGSLTPGK
;
A
#
# COMPACT_ATOMS: atom_id res chain seq x y z
N MET A 1 -39.03 31.11 23.62
CA MET A 1 -38.97 29.77 22.97
C MET A 1 -37.95 29.72 21.83
N GLU A 2 -37.69 30.85 21.16
CA GLU A 2 -36.77 30.94 20.02
C GLU A 2 -35.28 30.80 20.37
N GLN A 3 -34.82 31.41 21.47
CA GLN A 3 -33.43 31.33 21.93
C GLN A 3 -32.98 29.89 22.23
N LYS A 4 -33.84 29.11 22.91
CA LYS A 4 -33.59 27.69 23.23
C LYS A 4 -33.50 26.79 21.98
N MET A 5 -34.08 27.20 20.86
CA MET A 5 -33.98 26.48 19.58
C MET A 5 -32.65 26.75 18.88
N ASN A 6 -32.17 28.00 18.92
CA ASN A 6 -30.88 28.38 18.34
C ASN A 6 -29.70 27.73 19.06
N ASP A 7 -29.75 27.61 20.39
CA ASP A 7 -28.67 26.98 21.15
C ASP A 7 -28.58 25.47 20.87
N ARG A 8 -29.74 24.79 20.76
CA ARG A 8 -29.77 23.36 20.37
C ARG A 8 -29.23 23.16 18.96
N ASN A 9 -29.62 24.00 18.00
CA ASN A 9 -29.09 23.93 16.63
C ASN A 9 -27.58 24.21 16.55
N ARG A 10 -27.06 25.08 17.42
CA ARG A 10 -25.61 25.33 17.53
C ARG A 10 -24.87 24.12 18.09
N ILE A 11 -25.40 23.49 19.14
CA ILE A 11 -24.84 22.27 19.72
C ILE A 11 -24.85 21.12 18.70
N PHE A 12 -25.97 20.92 17.98
CA PHE A 12 -26.06 19.90 16.93
C PHE A 12 -25.07 20.13 15.78
N ARG A 13 -24.90 21.39 15.34
CA ARG A 13 -23.91 21.75 14.30
C ARG A 13 -22.47 21.52 14.76
N GLN A 14 -22.15 21.86 16.00
CA GLN A 14 -20.81 21.63 16.57
C GLN A 14 -20.51 20.13 16.74
N ALA A 15 -21.49 19.34 17.18
CA ALA A 15 -21.36 17.89 17.31
C ALA A 15 -21.17 17.20 15.95
N ALA A 16 -21.89 17.64 14.91
CA ALA A 16 -21.76 17.10 13.55
C ALA A 16 -20.38 17.37 12.93
N LEU A 17 -19.82 18.58 13.13
CA LEU A 17 -18.49 18.94 12.64
C LEU A 17 -17.38 18.17 13.37
N ALA A 18 -17.51 17.99 14.69
CA ALA A 18 -16.54 17.21 15.47
C ALA A 18 -16.55 15.72 15.12
N GLY A 19 -17.73 15.14 14.85
CA GLY A 19 -17.85 13.73 14.43
C GLY A 19 -17.21 13.44 13.08
N ALA A 20 -17.29 14.36 12.11
CA ALA A 20 -16.70 14.20 10.79
C ALA A 20 -15.15 14.20 10.82
N LEU A 21 -14.55 15.01 11.69
CA LEU A 21 -13.09 15.09 11.87
C LEU A 21 -12.50 13.81 12.49
N ALA A 22 -13.22 13.15 13.40
CA ALA A 22 -12.76 11.92 14.04
C ALA A 22 -12.68 10.73 13.06
N LEU A 23 -13.59 10.66 12.07
CA LEU A 23 -13.61 9.59 11.06
C LEU A 23 -12.54 9.77 9.98
N ALA A 24 -12.06 10.99 9.73
CA ALA A 24 -11.01 11.27 8.75
C ALA A 24 -9.62 10.74 9.19
N GLY A 25 -9.38 10.56 10.49
CA GLY A 25 -8.09 10.09 11.02
C GLY A 25 -7.88 8.58 10.92
N ALA A 26 -8.94 7.78 10.83
CA ALA A 26 -8.85 6.32 10.86
C ALA A 26 -8.44 5.69 9.51
N GLY A 27 -8.50 6.45 8.41
CA GLY A 27 -8.25 5.93 7.05
C GLY A 27 -6.78 5.86 6.62
N PHE A 28 -5.85 6.44 7.38
CA PHE A 28 -4.43 6.53 6.99
C PHE A 28 -3.51 5.51 7.67
N ALA A 29 -4.04 4.57 8.46
CA ALA A 29 -3.25 3.52 9.09
C ALA A 29 -2.95 2.34 8.13
N SER A 30 -2.55 2.62 6.89
CA SER A 30 -1.74 1.67 6.13
C SER A 30 -0.29 2.11 6.27
N THR A 31 0.37 1.67 7.34
CA THR A 31 1.83 1.71 7.41
C THR A 31 2.34 0.80 6.29
N ALA A 32 2.54 1.35 5.10
CA ALA A 32 3.35 0.71 4.09
C ALA A 32 4.76 0.69 4.67
N TRP A 33 5.22 -0.48 5.11
CA TRP A 33 6.59 -0.76 5.56
C TRP A 33 7.53 -0.61 4.36
N ALA A 34 7.69 0.61 3.88
CA ALA A 34 8.52 0.98 2.77
C ALA A 34 9.96 1.06 3.28
N GLY A 35 10.65 -0.07 3.35
CA GLY A 35 12.11 -0.07 3.55
C GLY A 35 12.68 -1.32 4.22
N MET A 36 11.92 -1.99 5.07
CA MET A 36 12.38 -3.19 5.77
C MET A 36 11.60 -4.40 5.28
N MET A 37 12.25 -5.21 4.46
CA MET A 37 11.73 -6.52 4.10
C MET A 37 11.64 -7.37 5.38
N PRO A 38 10.47 -7.94 5.71
CA PRO A 38 10.34 -8.75 6.92
C PRO A 38 11.37 -9.87 6.96
N HIS A 39 11.82 -10.23 8.16
CA HIS A 39 12.72 -11.36 8.33
C HIS A 39 12.11 -12.62 7.69
N GLY A 40 12.92 -13.34 6.91
CA GLY A 40 12.47 -14.54 6.23
C GLY A 40 11.82 -14.31 4.86
N TYR A 41 11.80 -13.07 4.34
CA TYR A 41 11.36 -12.77 2.98
C TYR A 41 12.56 -12.52 2.05
N VAL A 42 12.33 -12.67 0.74
CA VAL A 42 13.29 -12.43 -0.34
C VAL A 42 12.61 -11.68 -1.49
N LYS A 43 13.41 -10.96 -2.28
CA LYS A 43 12.95 -10.41 -3.57
C LYS A 43 12.73 -11.56 -4.54
N CYS A 44 11.55 -11.63 -5.13
CA CYS A 44 11.26 -12.52 -6.24
C CYS A 44 10.90 -11.69 -7.47
N TYR A 45 11.73 -11.78 -8.49
CA TYR A 45 11.64 -11.06 -9.75
C TYR A 45 10.80 -11.83 -10.76
N GLY A 46 10.22 -11.12 -11.74
CA GLY A 46 9.52 -11.75 -12.86
C GLY A 46 8.11 -12.26 -12.54
N ILE A 47 7.60 -12.00 -11.33
CA ILE A 47 6.28 -12.50 -10.88
C ILE A 47 5.24 -11.39 -10.65
N ALA A 48 5.66 -10.13 -10.71
CA ALA A 48 4.77 -9.01 -10.46
C ALA A 48 3.76 -8.84 -11.60
N LYS A 49 2.48 -8.62 -11.26
CA LYS A 49 1.50 -8.15 -12.25
C LYS A 49 1.83 -6.71 -12.66
N ALA A 50 1.37 -6.30 -13.84
CA ALA A 50 1.43 -4.91 -14.28
C ALA A 50 0.91 -3.98 -13.18
N HIS A 51 1.69 -2.95 -12.89
CA HIS A 51 1.48 -1.91 -11.88
C HIS A 51 1.42 -2.40 -10.43
N GLN A 52 1.85 -3.64 -10.16
CA GLN A 52 1.81 -4.23 -8.82
C GLN A 52 3.21 -4.58 -8.28
N ASN A 53 4.27 -4.02 -8.84
CA ASN A 53 5.64 -4.26 -8.37
C ASN A 53 6.00 -3.41 -7.13
N GLN A 54 6.97 -3.88 -6.35
CA GLN A 54 7.50 -3.16 -5.19
C GLN A 54 8.51 -2.08 -5.58
N CYS A 55 8.74 -1.13 -4.66
CA CYS A 55 9.75 -0.07 -4.80
C CYS A 55 11.17 -0.65 -4.92
N MET A 56 12.11 0.12 -5.46
CA MET A 56 13.51 -0.33 -5.67
C MET A 56 13.58 -1.58 -6.57
N SER A 57 12.75 -1.62 -7.61
CA SER A 57 12.91 -2.54 -8.74
C SER A 57 14.04 -2.01 -9.65
N ILE A 58 14.56 -2.85 -10.54
CA ILE A 58 15.75 -2.49 -11.35
C ILE A 58 15.37 -1.59 -12.52
N GLY A 59 16.34 -0.85 -13.06
CA GLY A 59 16.15 -0.06 -14.29
C GLY A 59 15.30 1.20 -14.11
N GLY A 60 15.24 1.75 -12.90
CA GLY A 60 14.41 2.92 -12.59
C GLY A 60 12.93 2.60 -12.39
N ILE A 61 12.56 1.32 -12.34
CA ILE A 61 11.20 0.89 -12.01
C ILE A 61 10.90 1.26 -10.55
N THR A 62 9.96 2.17 -10.36
CA THR A 62 9.42 2.57 -9.07
C THR A 62 8.19 1.72 -8.73
N ARG A 63 7.67 1.85 -7.50
CA ARG A 63 6.51 1.06 -7.06
C ARG A 63 5.34 1.28 -8.02
N GLY A 64 4.79 0.19 -8.56
CA GLY A 64 3.66 0.22 -9.47
C GLY A 64 3.94 0.80 -10.86
N SER A 65 5.21 1.02 -11.24
CA SER A 65 5.56 1.55 -12.56
C SER A 65 5.81 0.47 -13.62
N ALA A 66 5.91 -0.81 -13.25
CA ALA A 66 6.07 -1.89 -14.22
C ALA A 66 4.80 -2.01 -15.07
N THR A 67 4.88 -1.84 -16.39
CA THR A 67 3.70 -1.84 -17.28
C THR A 67 3.31 -3.23 -17.75
N THR A 68 4.18 -4.22 -17.61
CA THR A 68 3.97 -5.59 -18.09
C THR A 68 3.85 -6.57 -16.94
N ASN A 69 3.05 -7.62 -17.15
CA ASN A 69 3.02 -8.77 -16.25
C ASN A 69 4.35 -9.53 -16.36
N GLY A 70 4.90 -9.92 -15.22
CA GLY A 70 6.12 -10.70 -15.13
C GLY A 70 7.36 -9.95 -15.62
N ASN A 71 7.38 -8.62 -15.48
CA ASN A 71 8.58 -7.85 -15.83
C ASN A 71 9.80 -8.39 -15.05
N PRO A 72 10.92 -8.76 -15.72
CA PRO A 72 12.06 -9.44 -15.10
C PRO A 72 12.85 -8.55 -14.13
N ASP A 73 12.68 -7.24 -14.21
CA ASP A 73 13.32 -6.26 -13.32
C ASP A 73 12.41 -5.84 -12.16
N ALA A 74 11.12 -6.16 -12.26
CA ALA A 74 10.12 -5.94 -11.23
C ALA A 74 10.08 -7.10 -10.23
N TRP A 75 9.96 -6.79 -8.94
CA TRP A 75 9.91 -7.80 -7.89
C TRP A 75 8.75 -7.64 -6.92
N LEU A 76 8.45 -8.76 -6.23
CA LEU A 76 7.58 -8.86 -5.07
C LEU A 76 8.33 -9.49 -3.90
N ALA A 77 8.02 -9.07 -2.68
CA ALA A 77 8.51 -9.74 -1.47
C ALA A 77 7.74 -11.05 -1.28
N VAL A 78 8.45 -12.17 -1.18
CA VAL A 78 7.86 -13.48 -0.88
C VAL A 78 8.65 -14.18 0.22
N PRO A 79 8.04 -15.10 0.99
CA PRO A 79 8.79 -15.89 1.96
C PRO A 79 9.93 -16.69 1.29
N LYS A 80 11.02 -16.89 2.03
CA LYS A 80 12.16 -17.71 1.60
C LYS A 80 11.67 -19.09 1.13
N GLY A 81 12.23 -19.55 0.00
CA GLY A 81 11.87 -20.83 -0.61
C GLY A 81 10.58 -20.82 -1.44
N VAL A 82 9.79 -19.74 -1.44
CA VAL A 82 8.59 -19.63 -2.29
C VAL A 82 8.95 -19.23 -3.71
N CYS A 83 9.90 -18.30 -3.90
CA CYS A 83 10.20 -17.76 -5.23
C CYS A 83 10.54 -18.84 -6.27
N GLN A 84 11.33 -19.84 -5.89
CA GLN A 84 11.73 -20.95 -6.77
C GLN A 84 10.58 -21.93 -7.09
N LYS A 85 9.48 -21.87 -6.34
CA LYS A 85 8.28 -22.68 -6.57
C LYS A 85 7.30 -22.01 -7.54
N ILE A 86 7.53 -20.73 -7.87
CA ILE A 86 6.68 -19.97 -8.79
C ILE A 86 7.27 -20.09 -10.19
N VAL A 87 6.45 -20.49 -11.16
CA VAL A 87 6.85 -20.53 -12.57
C VAL A 87 7.27 -19.12 -13.03
N GLY A 88 8.46 -18.98 -13.58
CA GLY A 88 9.04 -17.68 -13.97
C GLY A 88 9.61 -16.84 -12.83
N GLY A 89 9.54 -17.32 -11.58
CA GLY A 89 10.13 -16.63 -10.43
C GLY A 89 11.65 -16.74 -10.40
N SER A 90 12.32 -15.61 -10.14
CA SER A 90 13.77 -15.55 -10.06
C SER A 90 14.26 -14.78 -8.82
N LEU A 91 15.31 -15.30 -8.18
CA LEU A 91 16.04 -14.57 -7.13
C LEU A 91 17.02 -13.55 -7.71
N THR A 92 17.29 -13.64 -9.01
CA THR A 92 18.13 -12.69 -9.76
C THR A 92 17.27 -11.84 -10.68
N PRO A 93 17.50 -10.53 -10.74
CA PRO A 93 16.81 -9.64 -11.67
C PRO A 93 17.20 -9.92 -13.13
N GLY A 94 16.37 -9.47 -14.08
CA GLY A 94 16.69 -9.46 -15.51
C GLY A 94 16.79 -10.83 -16.16
N LYS A 95 16.26 -11.87 -15.52
CA LYS A 95 16.34 -13.26 -15.97
C LYS A 95 15.12 -13.71 -16.75
#